data_AF-A0A7G7KE78-F1
#
_entry.id   AF-A0A7G7KE78-F1
#
_cell.length_a   1.000
_cell.length_b   1.000
_cell.length_c   1.000
_cell.angle_alpha   90.00
_cell.angle_beta   90.00
_cell.angle_gamma   90.00
#
_symmetry.space_group_name_H-M   'P 1'
#
loop_
_entity.id
_entity.type
_entity.pdbx_description
1 polymer ?
#
loop_
_entity_poly.entity_id
_entity_poly.type
_entity_poly.pdbx_seq_one_letter_code
_entity_poly.pdbx_strand_id
1 'polypeptide(L)'
;MKDLTDQRFGRLVALRPTGEKQCSHHFWSCRCDCGTEVSVLATNLIQGRSTSCGCYRKDWAAAAHYRHGMIYGPEHRAWTQMLARVRRPSCPGYLGDRISVCDEWTDFRNFYADMGDRPTDKHCLTRDDLDGDFTPLNCSWGLRSEYMARVARERWQRR
;
A
#
# COMPACT_ATOMS: atom_id res chain seq x y z
N MET A 1 9.79 1.29 45.68
CA MET A 1 9.75 1.95 44.37
C MET A 1 10.80 1.27 43.50
N LYS A 2 10.42 0.69 42.36
CA LYS A 2 11.40 0.05 41.46
C LYS A 2 11.95 1.12 40.53
N ASP A 3 13.26 1.25 40.49
CA ASP A 3 13.94 2.16 39.56
C ASP A 3 13.86 1.57 38.15
N LEU A 4 13.35 2.36 37.20
CA LEU A 4 13.18 1.99 35.79
C LEU A 4 14.13 2.77 34.88
N THR A 5 15.07 3.54 35.43
CA THR A 5 16.03 4.35 34.65
C THR A 5 16.77 3.47 33.64
N ASP A 6 16.86 3.96 32.40
CA ASP A 6 17.46 3.31 31.22
C ASP A 6 16.86 1.95 30.82
N GLN A 7 15.72 1.55 31.39
CA GLN A 7 15.02 0.35 30.97
C GLN A 7 14.20 0.60 29.71
N ARG A 8 14.27 -0.36 28.78
CA ARG A 8 13.57 -0.34 27.50
C ARG A 8 12.28 -1.17 27.55
N PHE A 9 11.19 -0.55 27.12
CA PHE A 9 9.85 -1.12 27.01
C PHE A 9 9.37 -0.98 25.56
N GLY A 10 9.73 -1.95 24.71
CA GLY A 10 9.52 -1.86 23.27
C GLY A 10 10.33 -0.71 22.65
N ARG A 11 9.64 0.31 22.15
CA ARG A 11 10.23 1.53 21.58
C ARG A 11 10.41 2.66 22.59
N LEU A 12 10.01 2.48 23.85
CA LEU A 12 10.17 3.48 24.91
C LEU A 12 11.39 3.14 25.76
N VAL A 13 12.18 4.15 26.12
CA VAL A 13 13.28 4.06 27.09
C VAL A 13 12.96 5.01 28.23
N ALA A 14 12.91 4.49 29.47
CA ALA A 14 12.60 5.30 30.65
C ALA A 14 13.82 6.16 31.04
N LEU A 15 13.62 7.48 31.16
CA LEU A 15 14.67 8.44 31.47
C LEU A 15 14.70 8.80 32.96
N ARG A 16 13.55 9.23 33.50
CA ARG A 16 13.44 9.72 34.88
C ARG A 16 12.01 9.67 35.41
N PRO A 17 11.82 9.51 36.73
CA PRO A 17 10.51 9.69 37.36
C PRO A 17 10.09 11.17 37.28
N THR A 18 8.84 11.45 36.93
CA THR A 18 8.34 12.85 36.79
C THR A 18 7.89 13.47 38.11
N GLY A 19 7.86 12.70 39.20
CA GLY A 19 7.31 13.11 40.50
C GLY A 19 5.78 13.08 40.56
N GLU A 20 5.11 12.98 39.40
CA GLU A 20 3.67 12.83 39.32
C GLU A 20 3.23 11.41 39.71
N LYS A 21 2.09 11.32 40.40
CA LYS A 21 1.49 10.06 40.81
C LYS A 21 0.00 10.02 40.44
N GLN A 22 -0.45 8.87 39.96
CA GLN A 22 -1.85 8.54 39.85
C GLN A 22 -2.14 7.40 40.82
N CYS A 23 -2.99 7.67 41.82
CA CYS A 23 -3.24 6.75 42.93
C CYS A 23 -1.92 6.30 43.60
N SER A 24 -1.59 5.02 43.53
CA SER A 24 -0.38 4.41 44.09
C SER A 24 0.76 4.23 43.07
N HIS A 25 0.61 4.76 41.84
CA HIS A 25 1.54 4.52 40.74
C HIS A 25 2.22 5.81 40.27
N HIS A 26 3.52 5.74 40.02
CA HIS A 26 4.34 6.87 39.58
C HIS A 26 4.39 6.98 38.06
N PHE A 27 4.52 8.20 37.56
CA PHE A 27 4.82 8.45 36.15
C PHE A 27 6.32 8.53 35.90
N TRP A 28 6.69 8.10 34.70
CA TRP A 28 8.04 8.10 34.18
C TRP A 28 8.06 8.83 32.84
N SER A 29 8.99 9.78 32.72
CA SER A 29 9.35 10.35 31.43
C SER A 29 10.12 9.29 30.65
N CYS A 30 9.62 8.98 29.45
CA CYS A 30 10.19 8.00 28.55
C CYS A 30 10.48 8.65 27.19
N ARG A 31 11.63 8.32 26.61
CA ARG A 31 11.97 8.69 25.23
C ARG A 31 11.60 7.56 24.29
N CYS A 32 10.85 7.88 23.24
CA CYS A 32 10.55 6.92 22.19
C CYS A 32 11.66 6.91 21.13
N ASP A 33 11.85 5.78 20.46
CA ASP A 33 12.77 5.64 19.31
C ASP A 33 12.45 6.64 18.17
N CYS A 34 11.21 7.12 18.05
CA CYS A 34 10.84 8.18 17.10
C CYS A 34 11.26 9.59 17.55
N GLY A 35 11.96 9.71 18.68
CA GLY A 35 12.45 10.97 19.26
C GLY A 35 11.47 11.68 20.20
N THR A 36 10.20 11.27 20.25
CA THR A 36 9.18 11.89 21.11
C THR A 36 9.32 11.46 22.57
N GLU A 37 9.27 12.43 23.49
CA GLU A 37 9.21 12.18 24.94
C GLU A 37 7.75 12.10 25.40
N VAL A 38 7.43 11.09 26.23
CA VAL A 38 6.09 10.84 26.76
C VAL A 38 6.13 10.51 28.25
N SER A 39 5.12 10.98 28.99
CA SER A 39 4.91 10.59 30.39
C SER A 39 4.03 9.34 30.44
N VAL A 40 4.54 8.26 31.04
CA VAL A 40 3.86 6.96 31.08
C VAL A 40 3.86 6.42 32.51
N LEU A 41 2.75 5.82 32.92
CA LEU A 41 2.61 5.19 34.23
C LEU A 41 3.55 3.98 34.34
N ALA A 42 4.27 3.85 35.45
CA ALA A 42 5.24 2.77 35.69
C ALA A 42 4.62 1.37 35.51
N THR A 43 3.38 1.18 35.95
CA THR A 43 2.66 -0.09 35.80
C THR A 43 2.38 -0.43 34.35
N ASN A 44 2.09 0.56 33.50
CA ASN A 44 1.86 0.31 32.06
C ASN A 44 3.15 -0.08 31.33
N LEU A 45 4.30 0.44 31.76
CA LEU A 45 5.61 0.01 31.26
C LEU A 45 5.90 -1.44 31.66
N ILE A 46 5.78 -1.75 32.96
CA ILE A 46 6.07 -3.09 33.51
C ILE A 46 5.13 -4.16 32.94
N GLN A 47 3.84 -3.85 32.77
CA GLN A 47 2.85 -4.77 32.19
C GLN A 47 2.89 -4.82 30.66
N GLY A 48 3.75 -4.05 30.00
CA GLY A 48 3.84 -4.01 28.53
C GLY A 48 2.63 -3.38 27.83
N ARG A 49 1.81 -2.61 28.55
CA ARG A 49 0.64 -1.90 27.98
C ARG A 49 1.05 -0.66 27.20
N SER A 50 2.20 -0.08 27.52
CA SER A 50 2.75 1.09 26.83
C SER A 50 4.14 0.77 26.31
N THR A 51 4.25 0.56 25.00
CA THR A 51 5.49 0.16 24.32
C THR A 51 5.94 1.16 23.26
N SER A 52 5.17 2.23 23.03
CA SER A 52 5.51 3.33 22.13
C SER A 52 4.74 4.59 22.53
N CYS A 53 5.15 5.75 22.02
CA CYS A 53 4.40 7.02 22.15
C CYS A 53 3.12 7.07 21.30
N GLY A 54 2.73 5.96 20.67
CA GLY A 54 1.68 5.89 19.64
C GLY A 54 2.22 5.90 18.21
N CYS A 55 3.51 6.19 18.00
CA CYS A 55 4.14 6.15 16.67
C CYS A 55 4.03 4.75 16.04
N TYR A 56 4.13 3.67 16.83
CA TYR A 56 4.01 2.32 16.30
C TYR A 56 2.65 2.09 15.64
N ARG A 57 1.56 2.54 16.26
CA ARG A 57 0.21 2.48 15.66
C ARG A 57 0.10 3.37 14.43
N LYS A 58 0.76 4.53 14.40
CA LYS A 58 0.78 5.41 13.22
C LYS A 58 1.54 4.77 12.06
N ASP A 59 2.69 4.16 12.31
CA ASP A 59 3.48 3.44 11.30
C ASP A 59 2.69 2.25 10.75
N TRP A 60 2.05 1.48 11.64
CA TRP A 60 1.19 0.36 11.25
C TRP A 60 -0.03 0.82 10.47
N ALA A 61 -0.69 1.90 10.89
CA ALA A 61 -1.83 2.48 10.17
C ALA A 61 -1.40 3.02 8.81
N ALA A 62 -0.26 3.70 8.69
CA ALA A 62 0.29 4.15 7.42
C ALA A 62 0.59 2.96 6.49
N ALA A 63 1.22 1.92 7.01
CA ALA A 63 1.47 0.68 6.26
C ALA A 63 0.17 -0.08 5.92
N ALA A 64 -0.86 -0.04 6.78
CA ALA A 64 -2.16 -0.64 6.52
C ALA A 64 -3.00 0.17 5.53
N HIS A 65 -2.91 1.50 5.54
CA HIS A 65 -3.48 2.38 4.53
C HIS A 65 -2.83 2.15 3.16
N TYR A 66 -1.54 1.81 3.12
CA TYR A 66 -0.87 1.31 1.90
C TYR A 66 -1.50 0.01 1.39
N ARG A 67 -1.96 -0.88 2.30
CA ARG A 67 -2.59 -2.17 1.93
C ARG A 67 -4.07 -2.06 1.57
N HIS A 68 -4.84 -1.20 2.24
CA HIS A 68 -6.28 -1.06 2.00
C HIS A 68 -6.66 0.01 0.96
N GLY A 69 -5.85 1.06 0.80
CA GLY A 69 -6.12 2.15 -0.14
C GLY A 69 -5.97 1.74 -1.60
N MET A 70 -5.05 0.81 -1.91
CA MET A 70 -4.80 0.40 -3.29
C MET A 70 -5.82 -0.62 -3.81
N ILE A 71 -6.38 -1.49 -2.96
CA ILE A 71 -7.31 -2.57 -3.37
C ILE A 71 -8.64 -2.03 -3.94
N TYR A 72 -8.97 -0.76 -3.69
CA TYR A 72 -10.14 -0.09 -4.26
C TYR A 72 -9.78 1.10 -5.16
N GLY A 73 -8.48 1.31 -5.40
CA GLY A 73 -7.96 2.39 -6.21
C GLY A 73 -8.17 2.16 -7.72
N PRO A 74 -8.00 3.22 -8.53
CA PRO A 74 -8.14 3.12 -9.97
C PRO A 74 -7.12 2.17 -10.62
N GLU A 75 -5.95 1.98 -10.03
CA GLU A 75 -4.90 1.05 -10.48
C GLU A 75 -5.36 -0.40 -10.30
N HIS A 76 -5.86 -0.75 -9.12
CA HIS A 76 -6.42 -2.08 -8.86
C HIS A 76 -7.64 -2.36 -9.72
N ARG A 77 -8.46 -1.34 -10.01
CA ARG A 77 -9.56 -1.46 -10.96
C ARG A 77 -9.07 -1.76 -12.38
N ALA A 78 -8.01 -1.11 -12.84
CA ALA A 78 -7.42 -1.37 -14.15
C ALA A 78 -6.86 -2.80 -14.23
N TRP A 79 -6.10 -3.22 -13.21
CA TRP A 79 -5.57 -4.58 -13.09
C TRP A 79 -6.68 -5.65 -13.08
N THR A 80 -7.73 -5.44 -12.29
CA THR A 80 -8.87 -6.37 -12.22
C THR A 80 -9.58 -6.48 -13.58
N GLN A 81 -9.73 -5.36 -14.29
CA GLN A 81 -10.38 -5.33 -15.61
C GLN A 81 -9.51 -6.03 -16.66
N MET A 82 -8.18 -5.81 -16.63
CA MET A 82 -7.21 -6.55 -17.45
C MET A 82 -7.37 -8.06 -17.27
N LEU A 83 -7.32 -8.56 -16.03
CA LEU A 83 -7.50 -9.98 -15.74
C LEU A 83 -8.87 -10.50 -16.20
N ALA A 84 -9.93 -9.70 -16.04
CA ALA A 84 -11.26 -10.07 -16.51
C ALA A 84 -11.32 -10.21 -18.04
N ARG A 85 -10.67 -9.34 -18.80
CA ARG A 85 -10.63 -9.41 -20.27
C ARG A 85 -9.88 -10.62 -20.80
N VAL A 86 -8.88 -11.12 -20.06
CA VAL A 86 -8.17 -12.35 -20.44
C VAL A 86 -8.94 -13.60 -19.99
N ARG A 87 -9.46 -13.61 -18.76
CA ARG A 87 -9.96 -14.84 -18.12
C ARG A 87 -11.47 -15.05 -18.19
N ARG A 88 -12.27 -14.02 -18.48
CA ARG A 88 -13.74 -14.09 -18.42
C ARG A 88 -14.36 -13.89 -19.81
N PRO A 89 -14.87 -14.96 -20.45
CA PRO A 89 -15.49 -14.89 -21.78
C PRO A 89 -16.66 -13.89 -21.88
N SER A 90 -17.39 -13.67 -20.79
CA SER A 90 -18.49 -12.72 -20.72
C SER A 90 -18.06 -11.25 -20.61
N CYS A 91 -16.76 -10.96 -20.47
CA CYS A 91 -16.27 -9.60 -20.31
C CYS A 91 -16.34 -8.84 -21.66
N PRO A 92 -16.90 -7.61 -21.70
CA PRO A 92 -16.81 -6.76 -22.89
C PRO A 92 -15.35 -6.54 -23.31
N GLY A 93 -15.03 -6.86 -24.57
CA GLY A 93 -13.66 -6.80 -25.06
C GLY A 93 -12.77 -7.94 -24.56
N TYR A 94 -13.36 -9.10 -24.27
CA TYR A 94 -12.66 -10.37 -24.04
C TYR A 94 -11.60 -10.62 -25.11
N LEU A 95 -10.40 -10.97 -24.65
CA LEU A 95 -9.22 -11.24 -25.47
C LEU A 95 -8.97 -12.75 -25.60
N GLY A 96 -9.36 -13.50 -24.57
CA GLY A 96 -9.29 -14.96 -24.53
C GLY A 96 -7.91 -15.54 -24.73
N ASP A 97 -7.85 -16.77 -25.23
CA ASP A 97 -6.65 -17.62 -25.28
C ASP A 97 -5.50 -17.07 -26.15
N ARG A 98 -5.74 -15.98 -26.89
CA ARG A 98 -4.72 -15.36 -27.77
C ARG A 98 -3.79 -14.41 -27.04
N ILE A 99 -4.22 -13.85 -25.91
CA ILE A 99 -3.48 -12.83 -25.17
C ILE A 99 -3.47 -13.22 -23.71
N SER A 100 -2.28 -13.38 -23.16
CA SER A 100 -2.05 -13.77 -21.77
C SER A 100 -1.62 -12.58 -20.91
N VAL A 101 -1.47 -12.83 -19.62
CA VAL A 101 -0.86 -11.91 -18.65
C VAL A 101 0.35 -12.62 -18.08
N CYS A 102 1.50 -11.95 -17.95
CA CYS A 102 2.66 -12.57 -17.33
C CYS A 102 2.37 -13.03 -15.89
N ASP A 103 3.09 -14.06 -15.45
CA ASP A 103 2.82 -14.74 -14.18
C ASP A 103 2.96 -13.79 -12.98
N GLU A 104 3.88 -12.83 -13.07
CA GLU A 104 4.12 -11.83 -12.03
C GLU A 104 2.89 -10.94 -11.81
N TRP A 105 2.21 -10.56 -12.89
CA TRP A 105 1.03 -9.68 -12.87
C TRP A 105 -0.25 -10.41 -12.43
N THR A 106 -0.15 -11.67 -12.03
CA THR A 106 -1.24 -12.36 -11.31
C THR A 106 -1.39 -11.87 -9.87
N ASP A 107 -0.35 -11.26 -9.28
CA ASP A 107 -0.42 -10.50 -8.02
C ASP A 107 -0.42 -8.99 -8.33
N PHE A 108 -1.40 -8.27 -7.78
CA PHE A 108 -1.54 -6.83 -7.94
C PHE A 108 -0.30 -6.04 -7.50
N ARG A 109 0.46 -6.52 -6.51
CA ARG A 109 1.67 -5.83 -6.01
C ARG A 109 2.74 -5.71 -7.08
N ASN A 110 2.93 -6.76 -7.87
CA ASN A 110 3.93 -6.78 -8.94
C ASN A 110 3.47 -5.88 -10.10
N PHE A 111 2.19 -5.99 -10.48
CA PHE A 111 1.59 -5.06 -11.44
C PHE A 111 1.80 -3.60 -11.03
N TYR A 112 1.52 -3.27 -9.76
CA TYR A 112 1.67 -1.91 -9.26
C TYR A 112 3.14 -1.49 -9.13
N ALA A 113 4.04 -2.40 -8.78
CA ALA A 113 5.48 -2.11 -8.74
C ALA A 113 6.03 -1.72 -10.12
N ASP A 114 5.54 -2.37 -11.17
CA ASP A 114 5.97 -2.07 -12.54
C ASP A 114 5.28 -0.83 -13.13
N MET A 115 3.97 -0.68 -12.88
CA MET A 115 3.16 0.36 -13.52
C MET A 115 3.11 1.67 -12.73
N GLY A 116 3.26 1.61 -11.41
CA GLY A 116 3.10 2.74 -10.51
C GLY A 116 1.71 3.38 -10.52
N ASP A 117 1.66 4.60 -9.99
CA ASP A 117 0.43 5.39 -9.92
C ASP A 117 -0.08 5.78 -11.31
N ARG A 118 -1.40 5.70 -11.47
CA ARG A 118 -2.04 6.19 -12.68
C ARG A 118 -1.96 7.73 -12.71
N PRO A 119 -1.32 8.35 -13.74
CA PRO A 119 -1.02 9.78 -13.69
C PRO A 119 -2.25 10.69 -13.57
N THR A 120 -3.34 10.38 -14.30
CA THR A 120 -4.60 11.14 -14.21
C THR A 120 -5.82 10.24 -14.39
N ASP A 121 -7.01 10.79 -14.08
CA ASP A 121 -8.28 10.11 -14.27
C ASP A 121 -8.60 9.74 -15.73
N LYS A 122 -8.01 10.46 -16.69
CA LYS A 122 -8.11 10.23 -18.13
C LYS A 122 -7.19 9.11 -18.65
N HIS A 123 -6.20 8.69 -17.85
CA HIS A 123 -5.32 7.59 -18.22
C HIS A 123 -6.01 6.23 -18.01
N CYS A 124 -5.64 5.27 -18.83
CA CYS A 124 -6.00 3.87 -18.68
C CYS A 124 -4.82 2.97 -19.08
N LEU A 125 -4.89 1.70 -18.69
CA LEU A 125 -3.92 0.69 -19.11
C LEU A 125 -3.99 0.52 -20.64
N THR A 126 -2.88 0.77 -21.31
CA THR A 126 -2.73 0.63 -22.77
C THR A 126 -1.76 -0.49 -23.11
N ARG A 127 -1.88 -1.03 -24.33
CA ARG A 127 -0.92 -1.97 -24.90
C ARG A 127 -0.33 -1.41 -26.18
N ASP A 128 0.98 -1.42 -26.33
CA ASP A 128 1.65 -0.89 -27.52
C ASP A 128 1.57 -1.85 -28.70
N ASP A 129 1.76 -3.15 -28.46
CA ASP A 129 1.36 -4.22 -29.36
C ASP A 129 -0.01 -4.78 -28.94
N LEU A 130 -1.01 -4.63 -29.81
CA LEU A 130 -2.38 -5.10 -29.57
C LEU A 130 -2.52 -6.62 -29.66
N ASP A 131 -1.59 -7.30 -30.33
CA ASP A 131 -1.55 -8.77 -30.41
C ASP A 131 -0.65 -9.36 -29.31
N GLY A 132 0.18 -8.53 -28.67
CA GLY A 132 1.05 -8.91 -27.56
C GLY A 132 0.34 -9.05 -26.20
N ASP A 133 1.01 -9.79 -25.32
CA ASP A 133 0.57 -10.09 -23.95
C ASP A 133 0.62 -8.87 -23.02
N PHE A 134 -0.07 -8.97 -21.87
CA PHE A 134 0.08 -7.99 -20.79
C PHE A 134 1.36 -8.25 -20.01
N THR A 135 2.35 -7.41 -20.25
CA THR A 135 3.67 -7.44 -19.60
C THR A 135 4.12 -6.00 -19.35
N PRO A 136 5.07 -5.77 -18.41
CA PRO A 136 5.62 -4.43 -18.18
C PRO A 136 6.28 -3.81 -19.42
N LEU A 137 6.68 -4.63 -20.39
CA LEU A 137 7.30 -4.15 -21.63
C LEU A 137 6.29 -3.75 -22.71
N ASN A 138 5.08 -4.29 -22.64
CA ASN A 138 4.02 -4.01 -23.61
C ASN A 138 2.95 -3.06 -23.08
N CYS A 139 2.95 -2.77 -21.78
CA CYS A 139 1.92 -2.01 -21.11
C CYS A 139 2.42 -0.72 -20.48
N SER A 140 1.57 0.30 -20.55
CA SER A 140 1.85 1.63 -20.00
C SER A 140 0.54 2.34 -19.64
N TRP A 141 0.64 3.44 -18.89
CA TRP A 141 -0.49 4.34 -18.70
C TRP A 141 -0.57 5.30 -19.89
N GLY A 142 -1.66 5.19 -20.67
CA GLY A 142 -1.91 6.06 -21.81
C GLY A 142 -3.25 6.78 -21.71
N LEU A 143 -3.40 7.90 -22.43
CA LEU A 143 -4.66 8.62 -22.51
C LEU A 143 -5.72 7.77 -23.21
N ARG A 144 -6.89 7.61 -22.58
CA ARG A 144 -7.95 6.75 -23.11
C ARG A 144 -8.42 7.15 -24.50
N SER A 145 -8.56 8.45 -24.77
CA SER A 145 -8.99 8.96 -26.07
C SER A 145 -8.03 8.58 -27.19
N GLU A 146 -6.72 8.74 -26.94
CA GLU A 146 -5.67 8.47 -27.92
C GLU A 146 -5.55 6.97 -28.19
N TYR A 147 -5.58 6.15 -27.12
CA TYR A 147 -5.52 4.71 -27.25
C TYR A 147 -6.72 4.15 -28.03
N MET A 148 -7.93 4.60 -27.74
CA MET A 148 -9.12 4.14 -28.47
C MET A 148 -9.10 4.57 -29.94
N ALA A 149 -8.61 5.78 -30.23
CA ALA A 149 -8.41 6.24 -31.60
C ALA A 149 -7.37 5.39 -32.33
N ARG A 150 -6.25 5.03 -31.68
CA ARG A 150 -5.22 4.12 -32.24
C ARG A 150 -5.81 2.74 -32.54
N VAL A 151 -6.46 2.13 -31.56
CA VAL A 151 -7.09 0.79 -31.70
C VAL A 151 -8.12 0.78 -32.83
N ALA A 152 -8.94 1.82 -32.96
CA ALA A 152 -9.92 1.90 -34.03
C ALA A 152 -9.26 1.96 -35.41
N ARG A 153 -8.19 2.74 -35.57
CA ARG A 153 -7.43 2.85 -36.83
C ARG A 153 -6.80 1.52 -37.23
N GLU A 154 -6.10 0.85 -36.31
CA GLU A 154 -5.44 -0.44 -36.59
C GLU A 154 -6.44 -1.54 -36.94
N ARG A 155 -7.60 -1.57 -36.26
CA ARG A 155 -8.67 -2.53 -36.60
C ARG A 155 -9.29 -2.26 -37.96
N TRP A 156 -9.39 -1.00 -38.37
CA TRP A 156 -9.91 -0.64 -39.69
C TRP A 156 -8.93 -1.02 -40.81
N GLN A 157 -7.63 -0.87 -40.59
CA GLN A 157 -6.60 -1.28 -41.55
C GLN A 157 -6.51 -2.81 -41.74
N ARG A 158 -6.98 -3.59 -40.77
CA ARG A 158 -7.01 -5.07 -40.82
C ARG A 158 -8.32 -5.64 -41.41
N ARG A 159 -9.26 -4.78 -41.83
CA ARG A 159 -10.52 -5.17 -42.49
C ARG A 159 -10.38 -5.08 -44.00
#